data_AF-A0A6P2IAF8-F1
#
_entry.id   AF-A0A6P2IAF8-F1
#
_cell.length_a   1.000
_cell.length_b   1.000
_cell.length_c   1.000
_cell.angle_alpha   90.00
_cell.angle_beta   90.00
_cell.angle_gamma   90.00
#
_symmetry.space_group_name_H-M   'P 1'
#
loop_
_entity.id
_entity.type
_entity.pdbx_description
1 polymer ?
#
loop_
_entity_poly.entity_id
_entity_poly.type
_entity_poly.pdbx_seq_one_letter_code
_entity_poly.pdbx_strand_id
1 'polypeptide(L)'
;MSTVTELGYVGIEASDLAEWERFGVELLGMQRASRTDTSLSLRMDGKAHRWIVEAGSADDLAFTGYGCESDADLDAIVARLRAAGTEVDEGGAALAAARKVRRIAVTADPLGNRVELYVGLADADTPFASDRLVSGFVTGAGGAGHQVLMERGMDRQVLVDWYGLLGFRITDVIDQQLAPGIVASVTFMRCNGRHHTVALANMPFPKRMHHFMVEVADMNDVGLAYDRCMDAKQRFEMTLGLHPNDRMFSFYVRTPSDFNVEVGWGGLMIDDATWQVQHLDRLSTWGHRPPHVVADLLRP
;
A
#
# COMPACT_ATOMS: atom_id res chain seq x y z
N MET A 1 -8.78 12.72 -19.22
CA MET A 1 -7.56 13.28 -18.60
C MET A 1 -6.65 12.10 -18.30
N SER A 2 -5.36 12.16 -18.64
CA SER A 2 -4.41 11.09 -18.32
C SER A 2 -4.18 11.00 -16.81
N THR A 3 -4.35 9.81 -16.24
CA THR A 3 -4.20 9.51 -14.82
C THR A 3 -3.36 8.25 -14.62
N VAL A 4 -2.79 8.08 -13.44
CA VAL A 4 -2.27 6.76 -13.05
C VAL A 4 -3.43 5.77 -12.88
N THR A 5 -3.13 4.48 -13.00
CA THR A 5 -4.12 3.40 -13.14
C THR A 5 -4.05 2.39 -12.00
N GLU A 6 -2.89 2.21 -11.37
CA GLU A 6 -2.70 1.22 -10.31
C GLU A 6 -1.54 1.61 -9.38
N LEU A 7 -1.54 1.04 -8.17
CA LEU A 7 -0.31 0.86 -7.39
C LEU A 7 0.44 -0.34 -7.98
N GLY A 8 1.42 -0.07 -8.81
CA GLY A 8 2.16 -1.09 -9.52
C GLY A 8 3.02 -1.94 -8.61
N TYR A 9 3.91 -1.25 -7.88
CA TYR A 9 4.81 -1.85 -6.92
C TYR A 9 5.21 -0.87 -5.83
N VAL A 10 5.71 -1.39 -4.71
CA VAL A 10 6.28 -0.60 -3.61
C VAL A 10 7.69 -1.11 -3.30
N GLY A 11 8.60 -0.17 -3.12
CA GLY A 11 9.97 -0.36 -2.69
C GLY A 11 10.13 -0.13 -1.20
N ILE A 12 10.75 -1.08 -0.50
CA ILE A 12 11.11 -0.97 0.92
C ILE A 12 12.62 -1.14 1.03
N GLU A 13 13.27 -0.28 1.79
CA GLU A 13 14.65 -0.52 2.22
C GLU A 13 14.61 -1.30 3.54
N ALA A 14 15.35 -2.41 3.64
CA ALA A 14 15.30 -3.26 4.83
C ALA A 14 16.66 -3.82 5.24
N SER A 15 16.86 -3.95 6.56
CA SER A 15 18.09 -4.47 7.14
C SER A 15 18.17 -6.00 7.12
N ASP A 16 17.02 -6.69 7.05
CA ASP A 16 16.96 -8.15 6.97
C ASP A 16 16.04 -8.62 5.83
N LEU A 17 16.66 -8.92 4.68
CA LEU A 17 15.94 -9.49 3.53
C LEU A 17 15.43 -10.91 3.81
N ALA A 18 16.10 -11.71 4.64
CA ALA A 18 15.68 -13.08 4.93
C ALA A 18 14.41 -13.09 5.78
N GLU A 19 14.31 -12.18 6.74
CA GLU A 19 13.10 -11.98 7.52
C GLU A 19 11.95 -11.47 6.64
N TRP A 20 12.20 -10.54 5.71
CA TRP A 20 11.20 -10.10 4.74
C TRP A 20 10.70 -11.22 3.83
N GLU A 21 11.58 -12.10 3.37
CA GLU A 21 11.19 -13.26 2.57
C GLU A 21 10.30 -14.21 3.38
N ARG A 22 10.71 -14.56 4.60
CA ARG A 22 9.89 -15.38 5.51
C ARG A 22 8.53 -14.73 5.76
N PHE A 23 8.52 -13.44 6.05
CA PHE A 23 7.30 -12.69 6.34
C PHE A 23 6.35 -12.67 5.15
N GLY A 24 6.82 -12.23 3.98
CA GLY A 24 6.00 -12.12 2.78
C GLY A 24 5.54 -13.47 2.24
N VAL A 25 6.43 -14.47 2.19
CA VAL A 25 6.13 -15.78 1.60
C VAL A 25 5.38 -16.67 2.58
N GLU A 26 5.91 -16.88 3.78
CA GLU A 26 5.37 -17.89 4.70
C GLU A 26 4.16 -17.39 5.48
N LEU A 27 4.12 -16.10 5.85
CA LEU A 27 3.02 -15.56 6.64
C LEU A 27 1.92 -14.97 5.74
N LEU A 28 2.29 -14.11 4.78
CA LEU A 28 1.32 -13.44 3.93
C LEU A 28 0.91 -14.24 2.69
N GLY A 29 1.69 -15.25 2.29
CA GLY A 29 1.38 -16.08 1.12
C GLY A 29 1.73 -15.44 -0.23
N MET A 30 2.62 -14.45 -0.25
CA MET A 30 3.21 -13.95 -1.49
C MET A 30 4.16 -14.99 -2.10
N GLN A 31 4.49 -14.83 -3.38
CA GLN A 31 5.45 -15.69 -4.06
C GLN A 31 6.77 -14.96 -4.27
N ARG A 32 7.88 -15.58 -3.90
CA ARG A 32 9.21 -15.06 -4.27
C ARG A 32 9.37 -15.02 -5.79
N ALA A 33 9.72 -13.85 -6.33
CA ALA A 33 10.12 -13.69 -7.74
C ALA A 33 11.63 -13.84 -7.90
N SER A 34 12.41 -13.05 -7.16
CA SER A 34 13.87 -13.10 -7.19
C SER A 34 14.45 -12.80 -5.81
N ARG A 35 15.66 -13.31 -5.58
CA ARG A 35 16.46 -13.03 -4.38
C ARG A 35 17.93 -12.94 -4.77
N THR A 36 18.57 -11.86 -4.36
CA THR A 36 20.02 -11.63 -4.40
C THR A 36 20.50 -11.23 -3.00
N ASP A 37 21.79 -10.93 -2.87
CA ASP A 37 22.36 -10.41 -1.61
C ASP A 37 21.86 -8.99 -1.29
N THR A 38 21.40 -8.24 -2.30
CA THR A 38 21.03 -6.83 -2.17
C THR A 38 19.55 -6.56 -2.44
N SER A 39 18.78 -7.56 -2.88
CA SER A 39 17.37 -7.37 -3.20
C SER A 39 16.54 -8.65 -3.10
N LEU A 40 15.30 -8.50 -2.67
CA LEU A 40 14.22 -9.48 -2.73
C LEU A 40 13.07 -8.88 -3.53
N SER A 41 12.44 -9.65 -4.40
CA SER A 41 11.18 -9.25 -5.01
C SER A 41 10.10 -10.30 -4.78
N LEU A 42 8.88 -9.82 -4.51
CA LEU A 42 7.71 -10.65 -4.21
C LEU A 42 6.59 -10.34 -5.20
N ARG A 43 5.84 -11.37 -5.57
CA ARG A 43 4.67 -11.32 -6.46
C ARG A 43 3.42 -11.66 -5.69
N MET A 44 2.31 -11.07 -6.14
CA MET A 44 0.95 -11.38 -5.69
C MET A 44 0.08 -11.89 -6.84
N ASP A 45 0.58 -11.81 -8.07
CA ASP A 45 -0.15 -12.10 -9.29
C ASP A 45 0.84 -12.41 -10.44
N GLY A 46 0.33 -12.40 -11.67
CA GLY A 46 1.11 -12.67 -12.88
C GLY A 46 2.15 -11.61 -13.24
N LYS A 47 2.30 -10.52 -12.48
CA LYS A 47 3.35 -9.50 -12.73
C LYS A 47 4.70 -9.94 -12.19
N ALA A 48 5.77 -9.37 -12.75
CA ALA A 48 7.14 -9.74 -12.38
C ALA A 48 7.45 -9.46 -10.89
N HIS A 49 6.81 -8.45 -10.30
CA HIS A 49 6.80 -8.17 -8.85
C HIS A 49 5.69 -7.16 -8.50
N ARG A 50 5.32 -7.14 -7.23
CA ARG A 50 4.50 -6.10 -6.58
C ARG A 50 5.22 -5.47 -5.38
N TRP A 51 6.17 -6.18 -4.78
CA TRP A 51 7.02 -5.66 -3.71
C TRP A 51 8.47 -5.87 -4.07
N ILE A 52 9.28 -4.83 -3.86
CA ILE A 52 10.72 -4.85 -4.00
C ILE A 52 11.30 -4.46 -2.64
N VAL A 53 12.11 -5.33 -2.05
CA VAL A 53 12.85 -5.05 -0.82
C VAL A 53 14.32 -4.92 -1.20
N GLU A 54 14.89 -3.73 -1.01
CA GLU A 54 16.30 -3.43 -1.26
C GLU A 54 17.05 -3.47 0.08
N ALA A 55 18.24 -4.05 0.11
CA ALA A 55 19.04 -4.10 1.34
C ALA A 55 19.49 -2.69 1.75
N GLY A 56 19.31 -2.34 3.02
CA GLY A 56 19.77 -1.09 3.59
C GLY A 56 19.40 -0.93 5.07
N SER A 57 19.59 0.25 5.64
CA SER A 57 19.42 0.49 7.09
C SER A 57 18.20 1.34 7.44
N ALA A 58 17.46 1.86 6.46
CA ALA A 58 16.32 2.74 6.74
C ALA A 58 15.12 2.02 7.36
N ASP A 59 14.89 0.75 6.98
CA ASP A 59 13.71 -0.04 7.40
C ASP A 59 12.40 0.73 7.18
N ASP A 60 12.19 1.26 5.97
CA ASP A 60 11.04 2.12 5.65
C ASP A 60 10.79 2.15 4.12
N LEU A 61 9.75 2.89 3.71
CA LEU A 61 9.44 3.16 2.31
C LEU A 61 10.63 3.79 1.57
N ALA A 62 11.06 3.14 0.50
CA ALA A 62 12.11 3.64 -0.41
C ALA A 62 11.51 4.32 -1.64
N PHE A 63 10.45 3.76 -2.24
CA PHE A 63 9.77 4.33 -3.41
C PHE A 63 8.38 3.72 -3.61
N THR A 64 7.52 4.43 -4.34
CA THR A 64 6.21 3.92 -4.79
C THR A 64 6.11 4.01 -6.30
N GLY A 65 5.71 2.91 -6.96
CA GLY A 65 5.51 2.83 -8.41
C GLY A 65 4.04 2.91 -8.80
N TYR A 66 3.66 3.91 -9.60
CA TYR A 66 2.31 4.04 -10.15
C TYR A 66 2.30 3.83 -11.67
N GLY A 67 1.39 2.96 -12.13
CA GLY A 67 1.30 2.59 -13.54
C GLY A 67 0.52 3.61 -14.37
N CYS A 68 1.03 3.96 -15.53
CA CYS A 68 0.35 4.73 -16.57
C CYS A 68 -0.05 3.79 -17.71
N GLU A 69 -1.20 4.05 -18.33
CA GLU A 69 -1.73 3.20 -19.41
C GLU A 69 -0.83 3.22 -20.66
N SER A 70 -0.35 4.41 -21.04
CA SER A 70 0.48 4.60 -22.23
C SER A 70 1.62 5.59 -22.01
N ASP A 71 2.52 5.64 -22.99
CA ASP A 71 3.60 6.62 -23.05
C ASP A 71 3.07 8.05 -23.10
N ALA A 72 1.97 8.26 -23.83
CA ALA A 72 1.33 9.56 -23.91
C ALA A 72 0.72 9.99 -22.56
N ASP A 73 0.17 9.03 -21.80
CA ASP A 73 -0.34 9.32 -20.46
C ASP A 73 0.76 9.67 -19.48
N LEU A 74 1.88 8.93 -19.53
CA LEU A 74 3.08 9.25 -18.75
C LEU A 74 3.56 10.67 -19.07
N ASP A 75 3.77 10.98 -20.35
CA ASP A 75 4.27 12.28 -20.79
C ASP A 75 3.30 13.42 -20.37
N ALA A 76 1.98 13.19 -20.44
CA ALA A 76 0.97 14.15 -20.01
C ALA A 76 0.97 14.39 -18.48
N ILE A 77 1.15 13.34 -17.67
CA ILE A 77 1.27 13.46 -16.21
C ILE A 77 2.56 14.21 -15.85
N VAL A 78 3.68 13.86 -16.49
CA VAL A 78 4.97 14.53 -16.29
C VAL A 78 4.91 16.02 -16.63
N ALA A 79 4.28 16.38 -17.76
CA ALA A 79 4.09 17.78 -18.15
C ALA A 79 3.25 18.54 -17.11
N ARG A 80 2.21 17.92 -16.55
CA ARG A 80 1.36 18.50 -15.51
C ARG A 80 2.10 18.71 -14.19
N LEU A 81 2.93 17.74 -13.76
CA LEU A 81 3.80 17.88 -12.59
C LEU A 81 4.79 19.05 -12.75
N ARG A 82 5.48 19.11 -13.90
CA ARG A 82 6.43 20.19 -14.20
C ARG A 82 5.75 21.56 -14.25
N ALA A 83 4.55 21.65 -14.83
CA ALA A 83 3.76 22.89 -14.85
C ALA A 83 3.36 23.36 -13.44
N ALA A 84 3.22 22.43 -12.48
CA ALA A 84 2.97 22.71 -11.07
C ALA A 84 4.27 22.93 -10.25
N GLY A 85 5.44 22.99 -10.91
CA GLY A 85 6.73 23.22 -10.24
C GLY A 85 7.34 21.98 -9.57
N THR A 86 6.83 20.78 -9.86
CA THR A 86 7.44 19.53 -9.40
C THR A 86 8.54 19.08 -10.36
N GLU A 87 9.74 18.83 -9.83
CA GLU A 87 10.85 18.26 -10.59
C GLU A 87 10.54 16.81 -10.98
N VAL A 88 10.84 16.46 -12.23
CA VAL A 88 10.65 15.10 -12.75
C VAL A 88 11.81 14.74 -13.67
N ASP A 89 12.52 13.68 -13.31
CA ASP A 89 13.60 13.10 -14.10
C ASP A 89 13.10 11.96 -14.96
N GLU A 90 13.56 11.87 -16.20
CA GLU A 90 13.39 10.66 -17.00
C GLU A 90 14.30 9.56 -16.46
N GLY A 91 13.73 8.40 -16.15
CA GLY A 91 14.50 7.25 -15.70
C GLY A 91 15.21 6.56 -16.86
N GLY A 92 16.53 6.40 -16.73
CA GLY A 92 17.34 5.73 -17.74
C GLY A 92 17.04 4.23 -17.86
N ALA A 93 17.56 3.62 -18.93
CA ALA A 93 17.34 2.20 -19.26
C ALA A 93 17.73 1.24 -18.12
N ALA A 94 18.76 1.58 -17.33
CA ALA A 94 19.17 0.77 -16.18
C ALA A 94 18.09 0.70 -15.09
N LEU A 95 17.44 1.83 -14.78
CA LEU A 95 16.35 1.86 -13.80
C LEU A 95 15.11 1.14 -14.35
N ALA A 96 14.75 1.38 -15.61
CA ALA A 96 13.63 0.70 -16.26
C ALA A 96 13.81 -0.83 -16.23
N ALA A 97 15.01 -1.32 -16.54
CA ALA A 97 15.35 -2.74 -16.46
C ALA A 97 15.28 -3.27 -15.01
N ALA A 98 15.80 -2.52 -14.03
CA ALA A 98 15.75 -2.92 -12.61
C ALA A 98 14.31 -3.03 -12.08
N ARG A 99 13.41 -2.15 -12.53
CA ARG A 99 11.96 -2.19 -12.22
C ARG A 99 11.17 -3.10 -13.16
N LYS A 100 11.81 -3.71 -14.17
CA LYS A 100 11.14 -4.52 -15.20
C LYS A 100 9.96 -3.79 -15.86
N VAL A 101 10.14 -2.51 -16.12
CA VAL A 101 9.18 -1.64 -16.81
C VAL A 101 9.77 -1.18 -18.14
N ARG A 102 8.91 -0.77 -19.08
CA ARG A 102 9.35 -0.31 -20.40
C ARG A 102 9.84 1.14 -20.38
N ARG A 103 9.14 2.02 -19.67
CA ARG A 103 9.52 3.43 -19.45
C ARG A 103 9.24 3.81 -18.00
N ILE A 104 10.02 4.74 -17.47
CA ILE A 104 9.90 5.23 -16.11
C ILE A 104 10.32 6.69 -16.01
N ALA A 105 9.60 7.47 -15.22
CA ALA A 105 9.96 8.80 -14.78
C ALA A 105 9.97 8.83 -13.24
N VAL A 106 10.86 9.61 -12.65
CA VAL A 106 11.08 9.67 -11.20
C VAL A 106 10.82 11.09 -10.72
N THR A 107 10.11 11.19 -9.60
CA THR A 107 9.82 12.44 -8.92
C THR A 107 9.76 12.19 -7.40
N ALA A 108 9.45 13.22 -6.63
CA ALA A 108 9.17 13.10 -5.21
C ALA A 108 7.84 13.79 -4.88
N ASP A 109 7.07 13.18 -3.98
CA ASP A 109 5.91 13.83 -3.39
C ASP A 109 6.35 14.96 -2.42
N PRO A 110 5.42 15.79 -1.91
CA PRO A 110 5.78 16.88 -0.99
C PRO A 110 6.42 16.42 0.32
N LEU A 111 6.31 15.13 0.70
CA LEU A 111 6.99 14.54 1.87
C LEU A 111 8.43 14.09 1.55
N GLY A 112 8.85 14.25 0.29
CA GLY A 112 10.12 13.75 -0.23
C GLY A 112 10.12 12.24 -0.45
N ASN A 113 8.96 11.57 -0.50
CA ASN A 113 8.90 10.16 -0.86
C ASN A 113 9.11 10.03 -2.37
N ARG A 114 10.02 9.14 -2.79
CA ARG A 114 10.26 8.89 -4.21
C ARG A 114 9.02 8.24 -4.85
N VAL A 115 8.55 8.86 -5.92
CA VAL A 115 7.45 8.35 -6.75
C VAL A 115 7.99 8.03 -8.14
N GLU A 116 7.69 6.82 -8.60
CA GLU A 116 8.08 6.29 -9.90
C GLU A 116 6.81 6.14 -10.77
N LEU A 117 6.73 6.90 -11.85
CA LEU A 117 5.65 6.77 -12.84
C LEU A 117 6.16 5.89 -13.97
N TYR A 118 5.47 4.79 -14.28
CA TYR A 118 5.97 3.83 -15.26
C TYR A 118 4.95 3.43 -16.31
N VAL A 119 5.43 2.86 -17.42
CA VAL A 119 4.60 2.17 -18.41
C VAL A 119 5.12 0.76 -18.64
N GLY A 120 4.21 -0.21 -18.69
CA GLY A 120 4.50 -1.59 -19.11
C GLY A 120 5.33 -2.38 -18.11
N LEU A 121 4.82 -2.59 -16.90
CA LEU A 121 5.37 -3.57 -15.95
C LEU A 121 5.25 -4.98 -16.55
N ALA A 122 6.40 -5.65 -16.64
CA ALA A 122 6.50 -6.98 -17.23
C ALA A 122 5.66 -8.01 -16.47
N ASP A 123 5.09 -8.95 -17.22
CA ASP A 123 4.55 -10.18 -16.66
C ASP A 123 5.71 -11.08 -16.20
N ALA A 124 5.41 -12.01 -15.29
CA ALA A 124 6.36 -13.03 -14.88
C ALA A 124 6.36 -14.22 -15.85
N ASP A 125 7.49 -14.91 -15.94
CA ASP A 125 7.65 -16.07 -16.83
C ASP A 125 6.84 -17.30 -16.39
N THR A 126 6.34 -17.30 -15.15
CA THR A 126 5.53 -18.38 -14.58
C THR A 126 4.22 -17.83 -14.03
N PRO A 127 3.14 -18.64 -14.03
CA PRO A 127 1.94 -18.32 -13.26
C PRO A 127 2.25 -18.06 -11.79
N PHE A 128 1.44 -17.21 -11.17
CA PHE A 128 1.43 -17.04 -9.73
C PHE A 128 0.93 -18.31 -9.04
N ALA A 129 1.59 -18.69 -7.95
CA ALA A 129 1.17 -19.78 -7.10
C ALA A 129 1.58 -19.52 -5.65
N SER A 130 0.69 -19.88 -4.72
CA SER A 130 0.93 -19.79 -3.28
C SER A 130 0.33 -20.99 -2.57
N ASP A 131 1.16 -21.74 -1.85
CA ASP A 131 0.70 -22.87 -1.02
C ASP A 131 0.12 -22.41 0.33
N ARG A 132 0.07 -21.10 0.56
CA ARG A 132 -0.44 -20.47 1.80
C ARG A 132 -1.84 -19.88 1.62
N LEU A 133 -2.31 -19.76 0.39
CA LEU A 133 -3.62 -19.22 0.07
C LEU A 133 -4.52 -20.32 -0.49
N VAL A 134 -5.79 -20.33 -0.10
CA VAL A 134 -6.82 -21.14 -0.76
C VAL A 134 -7.29 -20.50 -2.07
N SER A 135 -7.17 -19.18 -2.18
CA SER A 135 -7.53 -18.41 -3.36
C SER A 135 -6.32 -17.69 -3.98
N GLY A 136 -6.27 -16.37 -3.87
CA GLY A 136 -5.22 -15.50 -4.37
C GLY A 136 -5.47 -14.06 -3.91
N PHE A 137 -4.65 -13.13 -4.41
CA PHE A 137 -4.82 -11.72 -4.09
C PHE A 137 -5.74 -11.01 -5.09
N VAL A 138 -6.43 -9.98 -4.61
CA VAL A 138 -7.22 -9.06 -5.45
C VAL A 138 -6.28 -7.97 -5.96
N THR A 139 -5.54 -8.27 -7.04
CA THR A 139 -4.71 -7.25 -7.71
C THR A 139 -5.43 -6.63 -8.89
N GLY A 140 -5.86 -7.44 -9.87
CA GLY A 140 -6.69 -7.03 -11.00
C GLY A 140 -6.24 -5.72 -11.65
N ALA A 141 -7.20 -4.81 -11.90
CA ALA A 141 -6.92 -3.45 -12.36
C ALA A 141 -6.47 -2.49 -11.24
N GLY A 142 -6.46 -2.96 -9.98
CA GLY A 142 -6.17 -2.16 -8.78
C GLY A 142 -4.70 -2.14 -8.36
N GLY A 143 -3.90 -3.11 -8.81
CA GLY A 143 -2.50 -3.27 -8.45
C GLY A 143 -2.27 -3.94 -7.08
N ALA A 144 -1.15 -3.62 -6.42
CA ALA A 144 -0.64 -4.32 -5.23
C ALA A 144 -1.50 -4.19 -3.94
N GLY A 145 -2.58 -3.41 -3.98
CA GLY A 145 -3.41 -3.07 -2.81
C GLY A 145 -3.41 -1.57 -2.57
N HIS A 146 -3.11 -1.15 -1.33
CA HIS A 146 -2.96 0.27 -0.99
C HIS A 146 -1.79 0.52 -0.05
N GLN A 147 -1.39 1.79 0.09
CA GLN A 147 -0.46 2.24 1.12
C GLN A 147 -1.03 3.42 1.89
N VAL A 148 -0.68 3.53 3.18
CA VAL A 148 -1.03 4.66 4.02
C VAL A 148 0.24 5.37 4.44
N LEU A 149 0.35 6.64 4.02
CA LEU A 149 1.51 7.50 4.25
C LEU A 149 1.24 8.46 5.40
N MET A 150 2.29 8.73 6.17
CA MET A 150 2.25 9.69 7.26
C MET A 150 2.48 11.11 6.74
N GLU A 151 1.60 12.05 7.11
CA GLU A 151 1.71 13.46 6.72
C GLU A 151 2.93 14.14 7.34
N ARG A 152 3.45 13.65 8.47
CA ARG A 152 4.67 14.13 9.15
C ARG A 152 4.70 15.66 9.33
N GLY A 153 3.55 16.26 9.63
CA GLY A 153 3.39 17.70 9.85
C GLY A 153 3.19 18.54 8.58
N MET A 154 3.16 17.92 7.40
CA MET A 154 2.76 18.57 6.15
C MET A 154 1.26 18.89 6.18
N ASP A 155 0.87 19.99 5.54
CA ASP A 155 -0.53 20.29 5.29
C ASP A 155 -1.14 19.22 4.34
N ARG A 156 -2.20 18.55 4.81
CA ARG A 156 -3.01 17.59 4.05
C ARG A 156 -3.36 18.10 2.66
N GLN A 157 -3.76 19.37 2.53
CA GLN A 157 -4.24 19.89 1.25
C GLN A 157 -3.12 19.93 0.19
N VAL A 158 -1.89 20.25 0.60
CA VAL A 158 -0.71 20.22 -0.29
C VAL A 158 -0.49 18.82 -0.85
N LEU A 159 -0.67 17.78 -0.02
CA LEU A 159 -0.54 16.39 -0.45
C LEU A 159 -1.69 15.97 -1.37
N VAL A 160 -2.93 16.28 -0.98
CA VAL A 160 -4.12 15.99 -1.79
C VAL A 160 -4.02 16.62 -3.18
N ASP A 161 -3.61 17.89 -3.26
CA ASP A 161 -3.46 18.61 -4.52
C ASP A 161 -2.36 17.97 -5.39
N TRP A 162 -1.23 17.60 -4.78
CA TRP A 162 -0.14 16.95 -5.50
C TRP A 162 -0.53 15.56 -6.04
N TYR A 163 -1.17 14.71 -5.22
CA TYR A 163 -1.70 13.43 -5.70
C TYR A 163 -2.82 13.62 -6.74
N GLY A 164 -3.57 14.72 -6.68
CA GLY A 164 -4.50 15.15 -7.71
C GLY A 164 -3.83 15.41 -9.07
N LEU A 165 -2.57 15.88 -9.09
CA LEU A 165 -1.77 15.99 -10.32
C LEU A 165 -1.45 14.62 -10.93
N LEU A 166 -1.54 13.51 -10.20
CA LEU A 166 -1.45 12.16 -10.77
C LEU A 166 -2.81 11.61 -11.19
N GLY A 167 -3.90 12.34 -10.89
CA GLY A 167 -5.27 11.96 -11.21
C GLY A 167 -6.02 11.28 -10.06
N PHE A 168 -5.45 11.25 -8.86
CA PHE A 168 -6.16 10.72 -7.70
C PHE A 168 -7.36 11.59 -7.32
N ARG A 169 -8.39 10.94 -6.77
CA ARG A 169 -9.58 11.58 -6.22
C ARG A 169 -9.76 11.16 -4.77
N ILE A 170 -10.22 12.07 -3.92
CA ILE A 170 -10.66 11.71 -2.56
C ILE A 170 -11.83 10.74 -2.68
N THR A 171 -11.76 9.66 -1.91
CA THR A 171 -12.87 8.73 -1.73
C THR A 171 -13.61 9.07 -0.46
N ASP A 172 -12.94 9.13 0.68
CA ASP A 172 -13.53 9.44 1.99
C ASP A 172 -12.51 10.13 2.91
N VAL A 173 -13.00 10.66 4.04
CA VAL A 173 -12.21 11.19 5.16
C VAL A 173 -12.70 10.58 6.47
N ILE A 174 -11.79 10.23 7.36
CA ILE A 174 -12.11 9.80 8.72
C ILE A 174 -11.35 10.66 9.74
N ASP A 175 -12.08 11.28 10.66
CA ASP A 175 -11.55 11.99 11.82
C ASP A 175 -12.03 11.31 13.10
N GLN A 176 -11.17 10.52 13.74
CA GLN A 176 -11.48 9.86 15.01
C GLN A 176 -10.79 10.55 16.18
N GLN A 177 -11.58 10.93 17.19
CA GLN A 177 -11.03 11.36 18.47
C GLN A 177 -10.48 10.15 19.26
N LEU A 178 -9.16 10.08 19.42
CA LEU A 178 -8.49 9.03 20.20
C LEU A 178 -8.48 9.35 21.70
N ALA A 179 -8.33 10.63 22.04
CA ALA A 179 -8.38 11.16 23.39
C ALA A 179 -8.80 12.64 23.33
N PRO A 180 -9.14 13.29 24.47
CA PRO A 180 -9.41 14.72 24.48
C PRO A 180 -8.27 15.52 23.83
N GLY A 181 -8.55 16.22 22.73
CA GLY A 181 -7.57 16.99 21.96
C GLY A 181 -6.63 16.19 21.03
N ILE A 182 -6.75 14.86 20.96
CA ILE A 182 -5.96 14.01 20.07
C ILE A 182 -6.88 13.35 19.04
N VAL A 183 -6.69 13.71 17.77
CA VAL A 183 -7.48 13.22 16.64
C VAL A 183 -6.56 12.46 15.70
N ALA A 184 -6.93 11.23 15.34
CA ALA A 184 -6.38 10.56 14.17
C ALA A 184 -7.23 10.96 12.96
N SER A 185 -6.60 11.57 11.97
CA SER A 185 -7.28 12.04 10.75
C SER A 185 -6.69 11.36 9.54
N VAL A 186 -7.52 10.82 8.65
CA VAL A 186 -7.08 10.10 7.44
C VAL A 186 -7.90 10.53 6.23
N THR A 187 -7.25 10.92 5.14
CA THR A 187 -7.89 11.08 3.82
C THR A 187 -7.52 9.92 2.91
N PHE A 188 -8.53 9.29 2.33
CA PHE A 188 -8.40 8.15 1.44
C PHE A 188 -8.54 8.61 0.00
N MET A 189 -7.62 8.20 -0.88
CA MET A 189 -7.61 8.62 -2.29
C MET A 189 -7.47 7.42 -3.24
N ARG A 190 -8.25 7.44 -4.33
CA ARG A 190 -8.24 6.41 -5.38
C ARG A 190 -7.72 6.94 -6.71
N CYS A 191 -7.12 6.06 -7.50
CA CYS A 191 -6.83 6.30 -8.92
C CYS A 191 -7.57 5.32 -9.85
N ASN A 192 -8.27 4.33 -9.30
CA ASN A 192 -9.05 3.33 -10.01
C ASN A 192 -10.30 2.98 -9.18
N GLY A 193 -10.97 1.87 -9.52
CA GLY A 193 -12.18 1.43 -8.83
C GLY A 193 -11.96 0.97 -7.37
N ARG A 194 -10.74 0.73 -6.91
CA ARG A 194 -10.48 0.42 -5.49
C ARG A 194 -10.86 1.62 -4.62
N HIS A 195 -11.46 1.39 -3.45
CA HIS A 195 -11.79 2.47 -2.50
C HIS A 195 -10.65 3.47 -2.32
N HIS A 196 -9.44 2.97 -2.13
CA HIS A 196 -8.25 3.81 -2.11
C HIS A 196 -7.02 3.02 -2.50
N THR A 197 -6.07 3.73 -3.07
CA THR A 197 -4.74 3.21 -3.43
C THR A 197 -3.67 3.90 -2.59
N VAL A 198 -3.92 5.14 -2.16
CA VAL A 198 -3.13 5.85 -1.16
C VAL A 198 -4.05 6.46 -0.12
N ALA A 199 -3.65 6.44 1.15
CA ALA A 199 -4.25 7.27 2.18
C ALA A 199 -3.19 8.12 2.88
N LEU A 200 -3.60 9.28 3.37
CA LEU A 200 -2.76 10.27 4.04
C LEU A 200 -3.22 10.37 5.49
N ALA A 201 -2.37 9.98 6.43
CA ALA A 201 -2.69 9.89 7.83
C ALA A 201 -1.94 10.94 8.67
N ASN A 202 -2.70 11.59 9.55
CA ASN A 202 -2.23 12.49 10.59
C ASN A 202 -2.41 11.83 11.96
N MET A 203 -1.34 11.21 12.44
CA MET A 203 -1.26 10.65 13.79
C MET A 203 0.23 10.42 14.15
N PRO A 204 0.58 10.23 15.43
CA PRO A 204 1.95 9.88 15.80
C PRO A 204 2.36 8.52 15.25
N PHE A 205 3.36 8.49 14.36
CA PHE A 205 3.99 7.26 13.87
C PHE A 205 5.43 7.55 13.41
N PRO A 206 6.41 6.68 13.70
CA PRO A 206 7.83 7.00 13.45
C PRO A 206 8.28 6.82 11.99
N LYS A 207 7.52 6.08 11.18
CA LYS A 207 7.88 5.71 9.80
C LYS A 207 7.16 6.59 8.76
N ARG A 208 7.64 6.59 7.52
CA ARG A 208 6.99 7.26 6.37
C ARG A 208 5.71 6.56 5.98
N MET A 209 5.73 5.23 5.97
CA MET A 209 4.56 4.40 5.71
C MET A 209 3.99 3.89 7.03
N HIS A 210 2.70 4.13 7.29
CA HIS A 210 2.00 3.53 8.42
C HIS A 210 1.79 2.04 8.18
N HIS A 211 1.25 1.73 7.00
CA HIS A 211 1.04 0.39 6.54
C HIS A 211 0.90 0.31 5.03
N PHE A 212 1.07 -0.89 4.51
CA PHE A 212 0.45 -1.29 3.26
C PHE A 212 -0.62 -2.34 3.52
N MET A 213 -1.54 -2.49 2.58
CA MET A 213 -2.58 -3.50 2.63
C MET A 213 -2.48 -4.42 1.43
N VAL A 214 -2.67 -5.72 1.69
CA VAL A 214 -2.90 -6.74 0.66
C VAL A 214 -4.30 -7.31 0.80
N GLU A 215 -5.04 -7.30 -0.29
CA GLU A 215 -6.40 -7.84 -0.32
C GLU A 215 -6.39 -9.26 -0.86
N VAL A 216 -7.02 -10.18 -0.14
CA VAL A 216 -7.23 -11.57 -0.57
C VAL A 216 -8.63 -11.75 -1.14
N ALA A 217 -8.82 -12.70 -2.04
CA ALA A 217 -10.10 -12.91 -2.72
C ALA A 217 -11.11 -13.73 -1.88
N ASP A 218 -10.62 -14.51 -0.91
CA ASP A 218 -11.44 -15.32 0.00
C ASP A 218 -11.19 -14.90 1.45
N MET A 219 -12.26 -14.74 2.22
CA MET A 219 -12.18 -14.35 3.64
C MET A 219 -11.40 -15.37 4.49
N ASN A 220 -11.40 -16.65 4.10
CA ASN A 220 -10.63 -17.68 4.78
C ASN A 220 -9.12 -17.40 4.71
N ASP A 221 -8.62 -16.77 3.64
CA ASP A 221 -7.21 -16.41 3.53
C ASP A 221 -6.79 -15.36 4.57
N VAL A 222 -7.71 -14.49 5.00
CA VAL A 222 -7.50 -13.58 6.14
C VAL A 222 -7.31 -14.39 7.42
N GLY A 223 -8.22 -15.35 7.70
CA GLY A 223 -8.13 -16.20 8.89
C GLY A 223 -6.88 -17.08 8.91
N LEU A 224 -6.53 -17.69 7.77
CA LEU A 224 -5.33 -18.50 7.64
C LEU A 224 -4.05 -17.68 7.82
N ALA A 225 -4.00 -16.45 7.28
CA ALA A 225 -2.88 -15.54 7.52
C ALA A 225 -2.82 -15.09 8.98
N TYR A 226 -3.97 -14.85 9.60
CA TYR A 226 -4.08 -14.49 11.02
C TYR A 226 -3.47 -15.59 11.91
N ASP A 227 -3.86 -16.85 11.70
CA ASP A 227 -3.35 -18.00 12.46
C ASP A 227 -1.84 -18.19 12.24
N ARG A 228 -1.36 -18.13 10.99
CA ARG A 228 0.09 -18.21 10.72
C ARG A 228 0.87 -17.11 11.42
N CYS A 229 0.35 -15.88 11.41
CA CYS A 229 0.99 -14.75 12.12
C CYS A 229 1.00 -14.98 13.64
N MET A 230 -0.09 -15.49 14.20
CA MET A 230 -0.22 -15.79 15.63
C MET A 230 0.76 -16.89 16.06
N ASP A 231 0.80 -18.00 15.32
CA ASP A 231 1.69 -19.14 15.58
C ASP A 231 3.17 -18.75 15.44
N ALA A 232 3.48 -17.87 14.48
CA ALA A 232 4.81 -17.29 14.31
C ALA A 232 5.14 -16.21 15.36
N LYS A 233 4.22 -15.90 16.28
CA LYS A 233 4.34 -14.84 17.31
C LYS A 233 4.66 -13.48 16.71
N GLN A 234 4.11 -13.20 15.53
CA GLN A 234 4.23 -11.89 14.91
C GLN A 234 3.57 -10.82 15.79
N ARG A 235 4.16 -9.63 15.85
CA ARG A 235 3.62 -8.53 16.66
C ARG A 235 2.35 -7.98 16.00
N PHE A 236 1.19 -8.31 16.55
CA PHE A 236 -0.08 -7.73 16.14
C PHE A 236 -0.18 -6.27 16.59
N GLU A 237 -0.61 -5.39 15.69
CA GLU A 237 -0.93 -4.00 15.99
C GLU A 237 -2.43 -3.86 16.26
N MET A 238 -3.26 -4.48 15.41
CA MET A 238 -4.71 -4.54 15.57
C MET A 238 -5.22 -5.95 15.26
N THR A 239 -6.09 -6.45 16.14
CA THR A 239 -6.84 -7.70 15.94
C THR A 239 -7.91 -7.56 14.84
N LEU A 240 -8.63 -8.64 14.53
CA LEU A 240 -9.66 -8.62 13.49
C LEU A 240 -10.69 -7.50 13.70
N GLY A 241 -11.09 -6.84 12.62
CA GLY A 241 -12.11 -5.79 12.62
C GLY A 241 -12.66 -5.48 11.25
N LEU A 242 -13.49 -4.45 11.20
CA LEU A 242 -14.16 -4.00 9.98
C LEU A 242 -14.12 -2.48 9.87
N HIS A 243 -13.60 -1.96 8.77
CA HIS A 243 -13.62 -0.53 8.47
C HIS A 243 -15.03 -0.07 8.00
N PRO A 244 -15.46 1.15 8.37
CA PRO A 244 -16.79 1.65 8.03
C PRO A 244 -16.91 2.19 6.60
N ASN A 245 -15.82 2.74 6.05
CA ASN A 245 -15.76 3.36 4.73
C ASN A 245 -15.63 2.32 3.61
N ASP A 246 -14.50 1.62 3.57
CA ASP A 246 -14.18 0.67 2.50
C ASP A 246 -14.71 -0.74 2.75
N ARG A 247 -15.32 -0.99 3.92
CA ARG A 247 -15.85 -2.30 4.36
C ARG A 247 -14.79 -3.39 4.46
N MET A 248 -13.52 -3.03 4.53
CA MET A 248 -12.42 -3.98 4.64
C MET A 248 -12.50 -4.73 5.97
N PHE A 249 -12.65 -6.06 5.89
CA PHE A 249 -12.49 -6.97 7.02
C PHE A 249 -11.04 -7.41 7.09
N SER A 250 -10.32 -7.03 8.15
CA SER A 250 -8.87 -7.16 8.18
C SER A 250 -8.29 -7.31 9.59
N PHE A 251 -6.99 -7.57 9.63
CA PHE A 251 -6.15 -7.45 10.82
C PHE A 251 -4.79 -6.85 10.45
N TYR A 252 -4.03 -6.45 11.48
CA TYR A 252 -2.75 -5.77 11.29
C TYR A 252 -1.64 -6.42 12.10
N VAL A 253 -0.51 -6.67 11.44
CA VAL A 253 0.74 -7.11 12.08
C VAL A 253 1.89 -6.23 11.66
N ARG A 254 2.91 -6.12 12.50
CA ARG A 254 4.15 -5.43 12.16
C ARG A 254 4.93 -6.22 11.13
N THR A 255 5.53 -5.51 10.20
CA THR A 255 6.53 -6.03 9.27
C THR A 255 7.90 -6.12 9.95
N PRO A 256 8.90 -6.79 9.33
CA PRO A 256 10.28 -6.80 9.82
C PRO A 256 10.88 -5.39 9.94
N SER A 257 10.40 -4.42 9.16
CA SER A 257 10.86 -3.02 9.19
C SER A 257 10.03 -2.12 10.11
N ASP A 258 9.25 -2.70 11.04
CA ASP A 258 8.53 -2.01 12.13
C ASP A 258 7.41 -1.03 11.73
N PHE A 259 7.01 -0.95 10.45
CA PHE A 259 5.68 -0.46 10.04
C PHE A 259 4.70 -1.63 9.87
N ASN A 260 3.41 -1.38 9.65
CA ASN A 260 2.40 -2.45 9.65
C ASN A 260 2.09 -3.00 8.24
N VAL A 261 1.53 -4.21 8.19
CA VAL A 261 0.75 -4.69 7.05
C VAL A 261 -0.68 -4.92 7.50
N GLU A 262 -1.62 -4.57 6.65
CA GLU A 262 -3.02 -4.98 6.74
C GLU A 262 -3.26 -6.15 5.79
N VAL A 263 -3.85 -7.23 6.28
CA VAL A 263 -4.36 -8.32 5.43
C VAL A 263 -5.87 -8.26 5.47
N GLY A 264 -6.49 -7.99 4.33
CA GLY A 264 -7.90 -7.67 4.26
C GLY A 264 -8.68 -8.42 3.19
N TRP A 265 -10.00 -8.44 3.35
CA TRP A 265 -10.95 -8.99 2.39
C TRP A 265 -12.21 -8.12 2.30
N GLY A 266 -12.81 -8.07 1.11
CA GLY A 266 -14.15 -7.53 0.90
C GLY A 266 -14.19 -6.01 0.72
N GLY A 267 -13.10 -5.43 0.23
CA GLY A 267 -13.01 -4.00 -0.02
C GLY A 267 -14.04 -3.53 -1.06
N LEU A 268 -14.63 -2.37 -0.79
CA LEU A 268 -15.63 -1.76 -1.65
C LEU A 268 -15.00 -1.25 -2.96
N MET A 269 -15.66 -1.57 -4.07
CA MET A 269 -15.35 -1.00 -5.38
C MET A 269 -16.20 0.24 -5.64
N ILE A 270 -15.54 1.33 -6.03
CA ILE A 270 -16.10 2.65 -6.23
C ILE A 270 -16.51 2.83 -7.69
N ASP A 271 -17.75 3.24 -7.88
CA ASP A 271 -18.26 3.76 -9.14
C ASP A 271 -18.26 5.30 -9.08
N ASP A 272 -17.41 5.92 -9.91
CA ASP A 272 -17.29 7.38 -9.97
C ASP A 272 -18.59 8.10 -10.36
N ALA A 273 -19.53 7.42 -11.03
CA ALA A 273 -20.81 8.02 -11.42
C ALA A 273 -21.77 8.16 -10.23
N THR A 274 -21.58 7.35 -9.17
CA THR A 274 -22.54 7.25 -8.06
C THR A 274 -21.92 7.54 -6.69
N TRP A 275 -20.60 7.49 -6.56
CA TRP A 275 -19.92 7.70 -5.29
C TRP A 275 -20.07 9.14 -4.76
N GLN A 276 -20.32 9.24 -3.46
CA GLN A 276 -20.32 10.49 -2.73
C GLN A 276 -19.30 10.39 -1.59
N VAL A 277 -18.39 11.36 -1.53
CA VAL A 277 -17.38 11.44 -0.48
C VAL A 277 -18.05 11.55 0.88
N GLN A 278 -17.70 10.63 1.78
CA GLN A 278 -18.18 10.61 3.15
C GLN A 278 -17.12 11.16 4.10
N HIS A 279 -17.59 11.75 5.19
CA HIS A 279 -16.77 12.07 6.35
C HIS A 279 -17.29 11.27 7.54
N LEU A 280 -16.47 10.39 8.10
CA LEU A 280 -16.81 9.53 9.23
C LEU A 280 -16.01 9.90 10.48
N ASP A 281 -16.54 9.51 11.64
CA ASP A 281 -16.02 9.87 12.98
C ASP A 281 -15.28 8.73 13.70
N ARG A 282 -15.10 7.59 13.02
CA ARG A 282 -14.52 6.38 13.60
C ARG A 282 -13.77 5.59 12.53
N LEU A 283 -12.63 5.01 12.91
CA LEU A 283 -11.82 4.16 12.05
C LEU A 283 -12.40 2.74 11.92
N SER A 284 -13.18 2.28 12.89
CA SER A 284 -13.70 0.90 12.90
C SER A 284 -15.20 0.86 13.20
N THR A 285 -15.93 0.07 12.41
CA THR A 285 -17.32 -0.32 12.74
C THR A 285 -17.33 -1.20 13.98
N TRP A 286 -16.40 -2.16 14.04
CA TRP A 286 -16.13 -3.02 15.18
C TRP A 286 -14.71 -3.60 15.08
N GLY A 287 -14.19 -4.18 16.16
CA GLY A 287 -12.89 -4.85 16.15
C GLY A 287 -11.70 -3.88 16.05
N HIS A 288 -10.62 -4.30 15.38
CA HIS A 288 -9.36 -3.56 15.26
C HIS A 288 -8.82 -3.06 16.60
N ARG A 289 -8.96 -3.88 17.63
CA ARG A 289 -8.47 -3.55 18.98
C ARG A 289 -7.01 -3.94 19.10
N PRO A 290 -6.19 -3.16 19.83
CA PRO A 290 -4.84 -3.59 20.20
C PRO A 290 -4.89 -4.92 20.96
N PRO A 291 -3.95 -5.85 20.73
CA PRO A 291 -3.99 -7.18 21.35
C PRO A 291 -4.04 -7.17 22.87
N HIS A 292 -3.32 -6.24 23.51
CA HIS A 292 -3.32 -6.13 24.98
C HIS A 292 -4.70 -5.74 25.52
N VAL A 293 -5.44 -4.85 24.84
CA VAL A 293 -6.81 -4.48 25.20
C VAL A 293 -7.74 -5.69 25.10
N VAL A 294 -7.60 -6.49 24.05
CA VAL A 294 -8.40 -7.73 23.90
C VAL A 294 -8.06 -8.72 25.02
N ALA A 295 -6.77 -8.93 25.30
CA ALA A 295 -6.33 -9.81 26.37
C ALA A 295 -6.86 -9.39 27.75
N ASP A 296 -6.87 -8.09 28.05
CA ASP A 296 -7.37 -7.56 29.31
C ASP A 296 -8.90 -7.70 29.42
N LEU A 297 -9.64 -7.50 28.33
CA LEU A 297 -11.11 -7.64 28.29
C LEU A 297 -11.60 -9.10 28.39
N LEU A 298 -10.78 -10.06 27.98
CA LEU A 298 -11.12 -11.49 28.03
C LEU A 298 -10.71 -12.16 29.35
N ARG A 299 -9.98 -11.45 30.22
CA ARG A 299 -9.67 -11.94 31.57
C ARG A 299 -10.90 -11.74 32.46
N PRO A 300 -11.33 -12.79 33.19
CA PRO A 300 -12.47 -12.74 34.10
C PRO A 300 -12.22 -11.87 35.34
#